data_AF-A0A2A2LAZ4-F1
#
_entry.id   AF-A0A2A2LAZ4-F1
#
_cell.length_a   1.000
_cell.length_b   1.000
_cell.length_c   1.000
_cell.angle_alpha   90.00
_cell.angle_beta   90.00
_cell.angle_gamma   90.00
#
_symmetry.space_group_name_H-M   'P 1'
#
loop_
_entity.id
_entity.type
_entity.pdbx_description
1 polymer ?
#
loop_
_entity_poly.entity_id
_entity_poly.type
_entity_poly.pdbx_seq_one_letter_code
_entity_poly.pdbx_strand_id
1 'polypeptide(L)'
;MSRLKNLLSKFPQPQLFGMIHVPALPGTPNSVHTIQQILDKVKQEAEVYAKSDVTGIIVENMHDIPYIRSPIGPEIVASMTMACDAVNRILGSRRDDFILGVQILAQGGQEAISVAHSTGKLEIKKKATSSSH
;
A
#
# COMPACT_ATOMS: atom_id res chain seq x y z
N MET A 1 -10.95 -13.31 -11.08
CA MET A 1 -12.15 -12.50 -10.71
C MET A 1 -13.01 -13.08 -9.58
N SER A 2 -12.95 -14.39 -9.22
CA SER A 2 -13.83 -14.93 -8.16
C SER A 2 -13.39 -14.61 -6.73
N ARG A 3 -12.09 -14.53 -6.44
CA ARG A 3 -11.56 -14.31 -5.08
C ARG A 3 -11.98 -12.98 -4.44
N LEU A 4 -11.82 -11.86 -5.16
CA LEU A 4 -12.18 -10.53 -4.64
C LEU A 4 -13.67 -10.46 -4.29
N LYS A 5 -14.54 -10.97 -5.18
CA LYS A 5 -15.99 -11.08 -4.92
C LYS A 5 -16.28 -11.94 -3.69
N ASN A 6 -15.61 -13.10 -3.58
CA ASN A 6 -15.76 -13.99 -2.43
C ASN A 6 -15.26 -13.36 -1.12
N LEU A 7 -14.21 -12.53 -1.16
CA LEU A 7 -13.72 -11.86 0.04
C LEU A 7 -14.66 -10.72 0.44
N LEU A 8 -15.08 -9.89 -0.52
CA LEU A 8 -16.04 -8.82 -0.26
C LEU A 8 -17.37 -9.36 0.29
N SER A 9 -17.86 -10.51 -0.18
CA SER A 9 -19.08 -11.13 0.33
C SER A 9 -18.96 -11.68 1.76
N LYS A 10 -17.76 -11.85 2.30
CA LYS A 10 -17.54 -12.28 3.69
C LYS A 10 -17.72 -11.14 4.69
N PHE A 11 -17.61 -9.88 4.25
CA PHE A 11 -17.70 -8.73 5.13
C PHE A 11 -19.08 -8.06 5.07
N PRO A 12 -19.66 -7.68 6.22
CA PRO A 12 -20.88 -6.89 6.24
C PRO A 12 -20.64 -5.55 5.54
N GLN A 13 -21.66 -5.03 4.88
CA GLN A 13 -21.63 -3.68 4.34
C GLN A 13 -21.76 -2.68 5.51
N PRO A 14 -20.95 -1.61 5.57
CA PRO A 14 -19.95 -1.18 4.58
C PRO A 14 -18.57 -1.87 4.71
N GLN A 15 -17.87 -2.06 3.60
CA GLN A 15 -16.46 -2.47 3.64
C GLN A 15 -15.55 -1.36 4.17
N LEU A 16 -14.73 -1.69 5.17
CA LEU A 16 -13.79 -0.75 5.80
C LEU A 16 -12.35 -1.11 5.44
N PHE A 17 -11.59 -0.14 4.91
CA PHE A 17 -10.18 -0.33 4.58
C PHE A 17 -9.30 0.58 5.44
N GLY A 18 -8.31 0.00 6.11
CA GLY A 18 -7.23 0.75 6.74
C GLY A 18 -6.26 1.30 5.68
N MET A 19 -5.78 2.52 5.86
CA MET A 19 -4.79 3.13 4.97
C MET A 19 -3.50 3.34 5.75
N ILE A 20 -2.43 2.66 5.35
CA ILE A 20 -1.10 2.88 5.89
C ILE A 20 -0.41 3.89 5.00
N HIS A 21 -0.21 5.09 5.53
CA HIS A 21 0.56 6.13 4.86
C HIS A 21 2.03 5.99 5.26
N VAL A 22 2.86 5.49 4.35
CA VAL A 22 4.29 5.36 4.62
C VAL A 22 4.89 6.75 4.88
N PRO A 23 5.86 6.90 5.81
CA PRO A 23 6.65 8.11 5.90
C PRO A 23 7.38 8.41 4.58
N ALA A 24 7.82 9.65 4.40
CA ALA A 24 8.51 10.10 3.19
C ALA A 24 9.67 9.16 2.80
N LEU A 25 9.57 8.60 1.61
CA LEU A 25 10.47 7.54 1.13
C LEU A 25 11.82 8.09 0.69
N PRO A 26 12.90 7.28 0.67
CA PRO A 26 14.18 7.69 0.11
C PRO A 26 14.02 8.27 -1.31
N GLY A 27 14.86 9.25 -1.65
CA GLY A 27 14.75 9.97 -2.92
C GLY A 27 13.77 11.14 -2.90
N THR A 28 12.92 11.26 -1.86
CA THR A 28 11.96 12.37 -1.73
C THR A 28 12.50 13.52 -0.88
N PRO A 29 12.04 14.76 -1.11
CA PRO A 29 12.63 15.93 -0.43
C PRO A 29 12.51 15.90 1.09
N ASN A 30 11.44 15.31 1.62
CA ASN A 30 11.18 15.21 3.06
C ASN A 30 11.68 13.88 3.67
N SER A 31 12.48 13.10 2.94
CA SER A 31 13.01 11.84 3.45
C SER A 31 14.04 12.08 4.54
N VAL A 32 13.68 11.75 5.78
CA VAL A 32 14.55 11.86 6.96
C VAL A 32 14.68 10.54 7.72
N HIS A 33 13.89 9.53 7.35
CA HIS A 33 13.85 8.24 8.01
C HIS A 33 14.66 7.21 7.23
N THR A 34 15.35 6.33 7.96
CA THR A 34 15.90 5.11 7.37
C THR A 34 14.77 4.17 6.93
N ILE A 35 15.06 3.27 5.99
CA ILE A 35 14.11 2.23 5.58
C ILE A 35 13.60 1.42 6.78
N GLN A 36 14.47 1.11 7.74
CA GLN A 36 14.06 0.35 8.92
C GLN A 36 13.00 1.12 9.75
N GLN A 37 13.21 2.42 9.98
CA GLN A 37 12.24 3.26 10.70
C GLN A 37 10.90 3.37 9.95
N ILE A 38 10.94 3.46 8.62
CA ILE A 38 9.75 3.44 7.76
C ILE A 38 9.00 2.12 7.96
N LEU A 39 9.70 0.98 7.87
CA LEU A 39 9.10 -0.34 8.03
C LEU A 39 8.56 -0.58 9.43
N ASP A 40 9.21 -0.07 10.47
CA ASP A 40 8.74 -0.22 11.85
C ASP A 40 7.40 0.52 12.05
N LYS A 41 7.26 1.71 11.45
CA LYS A 41 5.99 2.46 11.43
C LYS A 41 4.89 1.70 10.67
N VAL A 42 5.23 1.15 9.49
CA VAL A 42 4.30 0.34 8.68
C VAL A 42 3.84 -0.90 9.44
N LYS A 43 4.76 -1.62 10.09
CA LYS A 43 4.43 -2.81 10.90
C LYS A 43 3.52 -2.46 12.07
N GLN A 44 3.81 -1.37 12.79
CA GLN A 44 2.99 -0.91 13.89
C GLN A 44 1.53 -0.66 13.47
N GLU A 45 1.31 0.01 12.33
CA GLU A 45 -0.03 0.26 11.82
C GLU A 45 -0.70 -1.03 11.29
N ALA A 46 0.08 -1.88 10.62
CA ALA A 46 -0.41 -3.19 10.16
C ALA A 46 -0.87 -4.08 11.32
N GLU A 47 -0.18 -4.04 12.47
CA GLU A 47 -0.57 -4.79 13.68
C GLU A 47 -1.90 -4.30 14.25
N VAL A 48 -2.16 -2.99 14.20
CA VAL A 48 -3.45 -2.41 14.63
C VAL A 48 -4.56 -2.92 13.71
N TYR A 49 -4.37 -2.86 12.39
CA TYR A 49 -5.38 -3.33 11.43
C TYR A 49 -5.56 -4.85 11.47
N ALA A 50 -4.49 -5.63 11.70
CA ALA A 50 -4.58 -7.08 11.86
C ALA A 50 -5.49 -7.48 13.03
N LYS A 51 -5.56 -6.66 14.08
CA LYS A 51 -6.40 -6.88 15.28
C LYS A 51 -7.79 -6.24 15.16
N SER A 52 -8.08 -5.55 14.06
CA SER A 52 -9.34 -4.83 13.83
C SER A 52 -10.22 -5.56 12.81
N ASP A 53 -11.53 -5.31 12.85
CA ASP A 53 -12.51 -5.85 11.89
C ASP A 53 -12.55 -5.06 10.57
N VAL A 54 -11.38 -4.80 9.98
CA VAL A 54 -11.28 -4.16 8.66
C VAL A 54 -11.31 -5.20 7.55
N THR A 55 -11.94 -4.86 6.43
CA THR A 55 -11.97 -5.67 5.20
C THR A 55 -10.59 -5.81 4.56
N GLY A 56 -9.74 -4.78 4.71
CA GLY A 56 -8.47 -4.72 4.02
C GLY A 56 -7.57 -3.58 4.44
N ILE A 57 -6.36 -3.57 3.88
CA ILE A 57 -5.34 -2.56 4.12
C ILE A 57 -4.81 -2.06 2.77
N ILE A 58 -4.64 -0.75 2.60
CA ILE A 58 -4.00 -0.15 1.44
C ILE A 58 -2.73 0.57 1.90
N VAL A 59 -1.60 0.32 1.23
CA VAL A 59 -0.33 1.01 1.49
C VAL A 59 -0.14 2.14 0.47
N GLU A 60 0.13 3.36 0.94
CA GLU A 60 0.21 4.56 0.09
C GLU A 60 1.39 5.49 0.49
N ASN A 61 2.07 6.07 -0.50
CA ASN A 61 3.16 7.05 -0.32
C ASN A 61 2.68 8.51 -0.24
N MET A 62 1.76 8.80 0.68
CA MET A 62 1.17 10.16 0.82
C MET A 62 2.17 11.23 1.29
N HIS A 63 3.22 10.83 2.00
CA HIS A 63 4.18 11.77 2.60
C HIS A 63 5.37 12.12 1.69
N ASP A 64 5.40 11.63 0.45
CA ASP A 64 6.40 11.98 -0.56
C ASP A 64 6.16 13.41 -1.07
N ILE A 65 6.21 14.40 -0.18
CA ILE A 65 5.85 15.80 -0.43
C ILE A 65 7.12 16.64 -0.53
N PRO A 66 7.24 17.54 -1.53
CA PRO A 66 6.39 17.63 -2.72
C PRO A 66 6.48 16.38 -3.59
N TYR A 67 5.35 16.02 -4.22
CA TYR A 67 5.25 14.82 -5.05
C TYR A 67 6.22 14.83 -6.21
N ILE A 68 7.09 13.82 -6.27
CA ILE A 68 7.94 13.55 -7.43
C ILE A 68 7.03 13.08 -8.56
N ARG A 69 6.99 13.85 -9.65
CA ARG A 69 6.31 13.43 -10.88
C ARG A 69 7.21 12.48 -11.66
N SER A 70 6.58 11.61 -12.45
CA SER A 70 7.26 10.66 -13.31
C SER A 70 8.48 11.27 -14.04
N PRO A 71 9.62 10.56 -14.11
CA PRO A 71 9.80 9.17 -13.68
C PRO A 71 9.85 9.03 -12.16
N ILE A 72 9.12 8.05 -11.62
CA ILE A 72 9.23 7.68 -10.21
C ILE A 72 10.52 6.89 -10.03
N GLY A 73 11.31 7.25 -9.03
CA GLY A 73 12.61 6.62 -8.78
C GLY A 73 12.48 5.15 -8.35
N PRO A 74 13.44 4.29 -8.73
CA PRO A 74 13.45 2.88 -8.33
C PRO A 74 13.46 2.68 -6.81
N GLU A 75 14.00 3.65 -6.05
CA GLU A 75 13.98 3.68 -4.59
C GLU A 75 12.56 3.71 -4.01
N ILE A 76 11.61 4.37 -4.68
CA ILE A 76 10.19 4.38 -4.28
C ILE A 76 9.58 3.00 -4.48
N VAL A 77 9.82 2.38 -5.63
CA VAL A 77 9.34 1.03 -5.96
C VAL A 77 9.90 0.02 -4.97
N ALA A 78 11.20 0.07 -4.68
CA ALA A 78 11.86 -0.80 -3.72
C ALA A 78 11.29 -0.61 -2.30
N SER A 79 11.15 0.63 -1.86
CA SER A 79 10.65 0.93 -0.51
C SER A 79 9.19 0.51 -0.33
N MET A 80 8.33 0.78 -1.32
CA MET A 80 6.92 0.35 -1.30
C MET A 80 6.80 -1.17 -1.36
N THR A 81 7.68 -1.86 -2.11
CA THR A 81 7.76 -3.33 -2.11
C THR A 81 8.06 -3.86 -0.71
N MET A 82 9.06 -3.29 -0.04
CA MET A 82 9.42 -3.69 1.33
C MET A 82 8.29 -3.39 2.33
N ALA A 83 7.60 -2.26 2.20
CA ALA A 83 6.47 -1.90 3.04
C ALA A 83 5.31 -2.89 2.88
N CYS A 84 4.94 -3.21 1.63
CA CYS A 84 3.90 -4.21 1.34
C CYS A 84 4.28 -5.61 1.83
N ASP A 85 5.54 -6.03 1.67
CA ASP A 85 6.03 -7.31 2.22
C ASP A 85 5.97 -7.33 3.76
N ALA A 86 6.31 -6.22 4.42
CA ALA A 86 6.18 -6.10 5.87
C ALA A 86 4.73 -6.28 6.33
N VAL A 87 3.76 -5.68 5.64
CA VAL A 87 2.32 -5.89 5.91
C VAL A 87 1.93 -7.36 5.72
N ASN A 88 2.36 -8.00 4.62
CA ASN A 88 2.13 -9.43 4.41
C ASN A 88 2.63 -10.28 5.58
N ARG A 89 3.84 -10.02 6.06
CA ARG A 89 4.45 -10.75 7.18
C ARG A 89 3.70 -10.56 8.49
N ILE A 90 3.25 -9.34 8.78
CA ILE A 90 2.44 -9.05 9.97
C ILE A 90 1.09 -9.79 9.93
N LEU A 91 0.44 -9.83 8.76
CA LEU A 91 -0.80 -10.60 8.61
C LEU A 91 -0.59 -12.11 8.71
N GLY A 92 0.58 -12.61 8.31
CA GLY A 92 0.97 -14.00 8.46
C GLY A 92 -0.06 -14.96 7.87
N SER A 93 -0.52 -15.93 8.68
CA SER A 93 -1.53 -16.91 8.26
C SER A 93 -2.90 -16.30 7.94
N ARG A 94 -3.21 -15.12 8.49
CA ARG A 94 -4.48 -14.41 8.24
C ARG A 94 -4.45 -13.59 6.95
N ARG A 95 -3.34 -13.60 6.20
CA ARG A 95 -3.20 -12.80 4.99
C ARG A 95 -4.33 -13.01 3.98
N ASP A 96 -4.82 -14.22 3.82
CA ASP A 96 -5.90 -14.51 2.87
C ASP A 96 -7.29 -14.03 3.33
N ASP A 97 -7.42 -13.53 4.56
CA ASP A 97 -8.64 -12.90 5.08
C ASP A 97 -8.72 -11.41 4.74
N PHE A 98 -7.59 -10.79 4.37
CA PHE A 98 -7.53 -9.36 4.07
C PHE A 98 -7.41 -9.09 2.56
N ILE A 99 -8.13 -8.07 2.09
CA ILE A 99 -7.81 -7.43 0.81
C ILE A 99 -6.63 -6.50 1.06
N LEU A 100 -5.47 -6.78 0.48
CA LEU A 100 -4.37 -5.83 0.50
C LEU A 100 -4.30 -5.09 -0.82
N GLY A 101 -4.04 -3.78 -0.76
CA GLY A 101 -3.78 -2.97 -1.93
C GLY A 101 -2.55 -2.09 -1.80
N VAL A 102 -2.10 -1.60 -2.95
CA VAL A 102 -1.02 -0.62 -3.05
C VAL A 102 -1.46 0.55 -3.93
N GLN A 103 -1.03 1.74 -3.54
CA GLN A 103 -1.21 2.97 -4.30
C GLN A 103 0.08 3.76 -4.29
N ILE A 104 0.60 4.05 -5.48
CA ILE A 104 1.71 4.99 -5.65
C ILE A 104 1.14 6.26 -6.30
N LEU A 105 1.33 7.39 -5.63
CA LEU A 105 0.83 8.71 -6.04
C LEU A 105 1.62 9.26 -7.23
N ALA A 106 1.25 10.46 -7.68
CA ALA A 106 1.88 11.15 -8.82
C ALA A 106 1.85 10.39 -10.15
N GLN A 107 0.77 9.63 -10.38
CA GLN A 107 0.56 8.77 -11.56
C GLN A 107 1.45 7.51 -11.59
N GLY A 108 1.89 7.03 -10.42
CA GLY A 108 2.71 5.83 -10.26
C GLY A 108 2.01 4.49 -10.51
N GLY A 109 1.15 4.41 -11.53
CA GLY A 109 0.35 3.22 -11.80
C GLY A 109 1.18 2.01 -12.23
N GLN A 110 2.24 2.22 -13.03
CA GLN A 110 3.13 1.14 -13.47
C GLN A 110 3.96 0.61 -12.30
N GLU A 111 4.44 1.50 -11.46
CA GLU A 111 5.19 1.22 -10.24
C GLU A 111 4.32 0.43 -9.25
N ALA A 112 3.05 0.82 -9.08
CA ALA A 112 2.11 0.09 -8.24
C ALA A 112 1.87 -1.34 -8.76
N ILE A 113 1.82 -1.55 -10.09
CA ILE A 113 1.77 -2.89 -10.69
C ILE A 113 3.04 -3.68 -10.38
N SER A 114 4.22 -3.08 -10.51
CA SER A 114 5.50 -3.71 -10.20
C SER A 114 5.61 -4.14 -8.73
N VAL A 115 5.16 -3.28 -7.80
CA VAL A 115 5.10 -3.59 -6.36
C VAL A 115 4.11 -4.73 -6.10
N ALA A 116 2.90 -4.64 -6.67
CA ALA A 116 1.89 -5.68 -6.54
C ALA A 116 2.41 -7.03 -7.00
N HIS A 117 2.96 -7.10 -8.21
CA HIS A 117 3.53 -8.33 -8.77
C HIS A 117 4.65 -8.92 -7.88
N SER A 118 5.54 -8.06 -7.37
CA SER A 118 6.69 -8.50 -6.56
C SER A 118 6.33 -8.99 -5.15
N THR A 119 5.22 -8.52 -4.60
CA THR A 119 4.78 -8.84 -3.22
C THR A 119 3.60 -9.82 -3.17
N GLY A 120 3.15 -10.29 -4.32
CA GLY A 120 2.08 -11.27 -4.46
C GLY A 120 0.69 -10.64 -4.64
N LYS A 121 -0.29 -11.12 -3.89
CA LYS A 121 -1.73 -10.89 -4.18
C LYS A 121 -2.23 -9.50 -3.75
N LEU A 122 -1.68 -8.40 -4.27
CA LEU A 122 -2.17 -7.04 -4.02
C LEU A 122 -3.15 -6.55 -5.10
N GLU A 123 -4.17 -5.81 -4.67
CA GLU A 123 -5.04 -5.03 -5.54
C GLU A 123 -4.43 -3.64 -5.80
N ILE A 124 -4.63 -3.06 -6.97
CA ILE A 124 -4.07 -1.75 -7.31
C ILE A 124 -5.16 -0.68 -7.20
N LYS A 125 -4.95 0.32 -6.36
CA LYS A 125 -5.85 1.47 -6.28
C LYS A 125 -5.33 2.58 -7.19
N LYS A 126 -6.04 2.81 -8.30
CA LYS A 126 -5.80 3.95 -9.17
C LYS A 126 -6.65 5.13 -8.72
N LYS A 127 -6.04 6.29 -8.46
CA LYS A 127 -6.78 7.53 -8.26
C LYS A 127 -7.45 7.90 -9.59
N ALA A 128 -8.78 8.09 -9.57
CA ALA A 128 -9.50 8.56 -10.74
C ALA A 128 -8.95 9.94 -11.13
N THR A 129 -8.39 10.04 -12.33
CA THR A 129 -8.00 11.31 -12.92
C THR A 129 -9.19 11.80 -13.74
N SER A 130 -9.73 12.97 -13.42
CA SER A 130 -10.56 13.70 -14.39
C SER A 130 -9.67 14.00 -15.59
N SER A 131 -9.96 13.40 -16.74
CA SER A 131 -9.39 13.82 -18.02
C SER A 131 -9.93 15.21 -18.33
N SER A 132 -9.25 16.25 -17.84
CA SER A 132 -9.46 17.62 -18.30
C SER A 132 -8.40 17.94 -19.33
N HIS A 133 -8.58 17.41 -20.55
CA HIS A 133 -8.03 17.95 -21.80
C HIS A 133 -9.21 18.09 -22.77
#